data_AF-A0A6G1GIF2-F1
#
_entry.id   AF-A0A6G1GIF2-F1
#
_cell.length_a   1.000
_cell.length_b   1.000
_cell.length_c   1.000
_cell.angle_alpha   90.00
_cell.angle_beta   90.00
_cell.angle_gamma   90.00
#
_symmetry.space_group_name_H-M   'P 1'
#
loop_
_entity.id
_entity.type
_entity.pdbx_description
1 polymer ?
#
loop_
_entity_poly.entity_id
_entity_poly.type
_entity_poly.pdbx_seq_one_letter_code
_entity_poly.pdbx_strand_id
1 'polypeptide(L)'
;MKSRLTRGGKKSGIPGWRRLSPTCLRRRNKAILNKPQMFSGDKSTYMVWKGAMRKKIQVDGDAMGIRGNAVVYMSSFCDGQAGMYLQPYDDRIAAGQMSLEEFWSFMDARYEDTHRQKRA
;
A
#
# COMPACT_ATOMS: atom_id res chain seq x y z
N MET A 1 50.95 -47.53 -40.91
CA MET A 1 50.17 -47.01 -42.05
C MET A 1 48.72 -46.78 -41.61
N LYS A 2 48.19 -45.56 -41.84
CA LYS A 2 46.77 -45.13 -41.84
C LYS A 2 46.00 -45.22 -40.49
N SER A 3 45.76 -44.09 -39.80
CA SER A 3 44.54 -43.23 -39.86
C SER A 3 43.35 -43.85 -39.07
N ARG A 4 42.53 -43.19 -38.24
CA ARG A 4 42.01 -41.82 -38.18
C ARG A 4 41.19 -41.64 -36.87
N LEU A 5 41.14 -40.42 -36.32
CA LEU A 5 40.28 -39.97 -35.21
C LEU A 5 38.78 -40.26 -35.41
N THR A 6 38.05 -40.48 -34.30
CA THR A 6 36.82 -39.72 -33.99
C THR A 6 36.62 -39.53 -32.49
N ARG A 7 36.26 -38.29 -32.14
CA ARG A 7 35.85 -37.79 -30.82
C ARG A 7 34.48 -38.36 -30.43
N GLY A 8 34.23 -38.52 -29.14
CA GLY A 8 32.88 -38.78 -28.64
C GLY A 8 32.79 -38.94 -27.12
N GLY A 9 33.18 -37.91 -26.37
CA GLY A 9 32.90 -37.86 -24.94
C GLY A 9 31.41 -37.60 -24.68
N LYS A 10 30.84 -38.35 -23.72
CA LYS A 10 29.88 -37.84 -22.71
C LYS A 10 29.59 -38.94 -21.69
N LYS A 11 30.37 -38.91 -20.61
CA LYS A 11 29.98 -39.47 -19.31
C LYS A 11 28.98 -38.55 -18.64
N SER A 12 28.33 -39.14 -17.64
CA SER A 12 27.61 -38.56 -16.50
C SER A 12 26.23 -37.98 -16.79
N GLY A 13 25.24 -38.74 -16.31
CA GLY A 13 23.91 -38.26 -16.02
C GLY A 13 23.95 -37.11 -15.01
N ILE A 14 23.08 -36.15 -15.26
CA ILE A 14 22.71 -35.11 -14.32
C ILE A 14 21.21 -35.32 -14.08
N PRO A 15 20.77 -35.59 -12.85
CA PRO A 15 19.37 -35.82 -12.56
C PRO A 15 18.58 -34.51 -12.67
N GLY A 16 17.44 -34.60 -13.36
CA GLY A 16 16.20 -33.86 -13.14
C GLY A 16 16.25 -32.51 -12.43
N TRP A 17 16.92 -31.50 -12.99
CA TRP A 17 16.54 -30.12 -12.73
C TRP A 17 15.47 -29.74 -13.74
N ARG A 18 14.20 -29.98 -13.37
CA ARG A 18 13.11 -29.18 -13.94
C ARG A 18 13.52 -27.73 -13.77
N ARG A 19 13.81 -27.08 -14.90
CA ARG A 19 13.96 -25.63 -14.99
C ARG A 19 12.64 -25.06 -14.51
N LEU A 20 12.55 -24.78 -13.21
CA LEU A 20 11.46 -23.98 -12.65
C LEU A 20 11.53 -22.65 -13.39
N SER A 21 10.53 -22.40 -14.23
CA SER A 21 10.37 -21.12 -14.90
C SER A 21 10.52 -20.00 -13.86
N PRO A 22 11.38 -18.98 -14.09
CA PRO A 22 11.65 -17.93 -13.11
C PRO A 22 10.42 -17.03 -12.83
N THR A 23 9.30 -17.29 -13.49
CA THR A 23 8.05 -16.55 -13.33
C THR A 23 7.29 -16.87 -12.03
N CYS A 24 7.56 -17.99 -11.34
CA CYS A 24 6.79 -18.38 -10.16
C CYS A 24 7.29 -17.74 -8.84
N LEU A 25 8.47 -17.12 -8.81
CA LEU A 25 9.04 -16.48 -7.61
C LEU A 25 8.85 -14.96 -7.57
N ARG A 26 8.00 -14.41 -8.43
CA ARG A 26 7.60 -12.99 -8.38
C ARG A 26 6.32 -12.77 -7.56
N ARG A 27 6.10 -13.54 -6.48
CA ARG A 27 5.39 -12.99 -5.32
C ARG A 27 6.35 -12.00 -4.68
N ARG A 28 6.43 -10.81 -5.29
CA ARG A 28 7.19 -9.68 -4.76
C ARG A 28 6.78 -9.56 -3.30
N ASN A 29 7.76 -9.50 -2.40
CA ASN A 29 7.60 -8.79 -1.13
C ASN A 29 6.88 -7.49 -1.50
N LYS A 30 5.55 -7.43 -1.30
CA LYS A 30 4.82 -6.18 -1.48
C LYS A 30 5.44 -5.29 -0.44
N ALA A 31 6.23 -4.31 -0.89
CA ALA A 31 6.95 -3.41 -0.01
C ALA A 31 5.90 -2.87 0.95
N ILE A 32 5.96 -3.32 2.20
CA ILE A 32 5.18 -2.72 3.27
C ILE A 32 5.73 -1.30 3.32
N LEU A 33 5.00 -0.39 2.67
CA LEU A 33 5.38 1.03 2.65
C LEU A 33 5.61 1.46 4.10
N ASN A 34 6.60 2.32 4.33
CA ASN A 34 6.83 2.89 5.65
C ASN A 34 5.52 3.43 6.25
N LYS A 35 5.39 3.33 7.57
CA LYS A 35 4.20 3.85 8.27
C LYS A 35 3.97 5.31 7.81
N PRO A 36 2.75 5.65 7.36
CA PRO A 36 2.47 7.02 6.97
C PRO A 36 2.68 7.96 8.17
N GLN A 37 3.03 9.21 7.89
CA GLN A 37 3.16 10.24 8.92
C GLN A 37 1.81 10.43 9.64
N MET A 38 1.86 10.65 10.96
CA MET A 38 0.68 11.03 11.73
C MET A 38 0.16 12.39 11.26
N PHE A 39 -1.16 12.55 11.19
CA PHE A 39 -1.81 13.81 10.84
C PHE A 39 -2.41 14.46 12.08
N SER A 40 -1.84 15.60 12.47
CA SER A 40 -2.26 16.36 13.66
C SER A 40 -3.43 17.32 13.41
N GLY A 41 -3.81 17.56 12.15
CA GLY A 41 -4.83 18.55 11.77
C GLY A 41 -4.31 19.82 11.08
N ASP A 42 -3.05 19.88 10.66
CA ASP A 42 -2.54 21.05 9.93
C ASP A 42 -2.99 21.05 8.45
N LYS A 43 -3.77 22.06 8.05
CA LYS A 43 -4.25 22.27 6.68
C LYS A 43 -3.11 22.34 5.66
N SER A 44 -1.94 22.87 6.04
CA SER A 44 -0.81 23.04 5.12
C SER A 44 -0.23 21.69 4.65
N THR A 45 -0.31 20.67 5.51
CA THR A 45 0.23 19.32 5.31
C THR A 45 -0.83 18.33 4.82
N TYR A 46 -2.11 18.67 4.91
CA TYR A 46 -3.24 17.79 4.62
C TYR A 46 -3.16 17.14 3.23
N MET A 47 -2.90 17.92 2.18
CA MET A 47 -2.86 17.38 0.80
C MET A 47 -1.71 16.38 0.59
N VAL A 48 -0.55 16.65 1.21
CA VAL A 48 0.61 15.75 1.17
C VAL A 48 0.27 14.45 1.90
N TRP A 49 -0.31 14.57 3.10
CA TRP A 49 -0.73 13.42 3.90
C TRP A 49 -1.81 12.59 3.20
N LYS A 50 -2.86 13.21 2.67
CA LYS A 50 -3.94 12.57 1.91
C LYS A 50 -3.38 11.77 0.73
N GLY A 51 -2.45 12.35 -0.02
CA GLY A 51 -1.79 11.68 -1.13
C GLY A 51 -0.96 10.47 -0.71
N ALA A 52 -0.20 10.58 0.39
CA ALA A 52 0.56 9.47 0.95
C ALA A 52 -0.36 8.34 1.47
N MET A 53 -1.43 8.70 2.17
CA MET A 53 -2.38 7.76 2.75
C MET A 53 -3.18 7.00 1.69
N ARG A 54 -3.62 7.65 0.60
CA ARG A 54 -4.27 6.97 -0.54
C ARG A 54 -3.37 5.90 -1.16
N LYS A 55 -2.09 6.22 -1.39
CA LYS A 55 -1.12 5.25 -1.90
C LYS A 55 -0.91 4.09 -0.91
N LYS A 56 -0.88 4.40 0.40
CA LYS A 56 -0.75 3.40 1.46
C LYS A 56 -1.92 2.43 1.48
N ILE A 57 -3.15 2.93 1.47
CA ILE A 57 -4.38 2.10 1.45
C ILE A 57 -4.44 1.24 0.19
N GLN A 58 -4.01 1.75 -0.97
CA GLN A 58 -3.98 0.95 -2.19
C GLN A 58 -3.02 -0.25 -2.06
N VAL A 59 -1.79 -0.01 -1.59
CA VAL A 59 -0.77 -1.06 -1.46
C VAL A 59 -1.09 -2.02 -0.32
N ASP A 60 -1.52 -1.49 0.82
CA ASP A 60 -1.84 -2.24 2.03
C ASP A 60 -3.17 -2.97 1.91
N GLY A 61 -4.18 -2.37 1.28
CA GLY A 61 -5.46 -3.00 1.01
C GLY A 61 -5.31 -4.23 0.13
N ASP A 62 -4.42 -4.15 -0.87
CA ASP A 62 -4.06 -5.30 -1.72
C ASP A 62 -3.23 -6.36 -0.98
N ALA A 63 -2.58 -6.02 0.14
CA ALA A 63 -1.72 -6.92 0.90
C ALA A 63 -2.44 -7.57 2.11
N MET A 64 -3.31 -6.82 2.78
CA MET A 64 -3.94 -7.17 4.05
C MET A 64 -5.43 -7.50 3.91
N GLY A 65 -6.03 -7.34 2.73
CA GLY A 65 -7.46 -7.61 2.53
C GLY A 65 -8.39 -6.60 3.23
N ILE A 66 -7.87 -5.41 3.56
CA ILE A 66 -8.57 -4.37 4.34
C ILE A 66 -9.55 -3.60 3.44
N ARG A 67 -10.54 -4.29 2.86
CA ARG A 67 -11.68 -3.60 2.24
C ARG A 67 -12.75 -3.23 3.25
N GLY A 68 -12.85 -3.96 4.37
CA GLY A 68 -13.85 -3.72 5.42
C GLY A 68 -13.47 -2.65 6.45
N ASN A 69 -12.18 -2.53 6.82
CA ASN A 69 -11.73 -1.70 7.95
C ASN A 69 -10.74 -0.59 7.56
N ALA A 70 -10.80 -0.12 6.32
CA ALA A 70 -9.85 0.88 5.85
C ALA A 70 -9.98 2.22 6.60
N VAL A 71 -11.19 2.58 7.04
CA VAL A 71 -11.43 3.79 7.83
C VAL A 71 -10.84 3.67 9.24
N VAL A 72 -10.99 2.52 9.91
CA VAL A 72 -10.35 2.26 11.22
C VAL A 72 -8.83 2.35 11.10
N TYR A 73 -8.28 1.80 10.02
CA TYR A 73 -6.85 1.91 9.75
C TYR A 73 -6.42 3.38 9.57
N MET A 74 -7.18 4.16 8.81
CA MET A 74 -6.88 5.57 8.59
C MET A 74 -6.99 6.43 9.85
N SER A 75 -8.05 6.24 10.65
CA SER A 75 -8.28 7.02 11.86
C SER A 75 -7.14 6.83 12.88
N SER A 76 -6.49 5.66 12.88
CA SER A 76 -5.31 5.41 13.72
C SER A 76 -4.10 6.30 13.42
N PHE A 77 -4.07 6.95 12.24
CA PHE A 77 -3.04 7.92 11.87
C PHE A 77 -3.49 9.37 12.04
N CYS A 78 -4.67 9.61 12.58
CA CYS A 78 -5.16 10.92 12.96
C CYS A 78 -4.93 11.15 14.45
N ASP A 79 -4.26 12.24 14.78
CA ASP A 79 -3.95 12.64 16.16
C ASP A 79 -4.21 14.14 16.32
N GLY A 80 -4.03 14.66 17.53
CA GLY A 80 -4.23 16.06 17.86
C GLY A 80 -5.63 16.52 17.46
N GLN A 81 -5.68 17.60 16.69
CA GLN A 81 -6.95 18.20 16.28
C GLN A 81 -7.74 17.30 15.32
N ALA A 82 -7.05 16.54 14.45
CA ALA A 82 -7.71 15.60 13.55
C ALA A 82 -8.38 14.45 14.30
N GLY A 83 -7.69 13.90 15.31
CA GLY A 83 -8.27 12.88 16.19
C GLY A 83 -9.47 13.41 16.99
N MET A 84 -9.36 14.61 17.58
CA MET A 84 -10.45 15.23 18.34
C MET A 84 -11.74 15.41 17.52
N TYR A 85 -11.63 15.73 16.23
CA TYR A 85 -12.82 15.87 15.38
C TYR A 85 -13.40 14.54 14.88
N LEU A 86 -12.63 13.45 14.96
CA LEU A 86 -13.12 12.11 14.65
C LEU A 86 -13.77 11.42 15.83
N GLN A 87 -13.50 11.84 17.07
CA GLN A 87 -14.09 11.27 18.29
C GLN A 87 -15.61 11.06 18.23
N PRO A 88 -16.44 12.02 17.75
CA PRO A 88 -17.89 11.82 17.65
C PRO A 88 -18.31 10.69 16.69
N TYR A 89 -17.38 10.23 15.84
CA TYR A 89 -17.58 9.17 14.87
C TYR A 89 -16.88 7.86 15.26
N ASP A 90 -16.18 7.79 16.40
CA ASP A 90 -15.38 6.62 16.80
C ASP A 90 -16.24 5.34 16.82
N ASP A 91 -17.45 5.39 17.37
CA ASP A 91 -18.37 4.25 17.40
C ASP A 91 -18.77 3.78 15.99
N ARG A 92 -19.03 4.73 15.08
CA ARG A 92 -19.36 4.43 13.68
C ARG A 92 -18.17 3.87 12.92
N ILE A 93 -16.97 4.40 13.20
CA ILE A 93 -15.71 3.96 12.60
C ILE A 93 -15.40 2.54 13.08
N ALA A 94 -15.48 2.28 14.38
CA ALA A 94 -15.26 0.97 14.99
C ALA A 94 -16.27 -0.09 14.49
N ALA A 95 -17.52 0.31 14.30
CA ALA A 95 -18.56 -0.54 13.73
C ALA A 95 -18.46 -0.74 12.20
N GLY A 96 -17.50 -0.09 11.52
CA GLY A 96 -17.35 -0.16 10.07
C GLY A 96 -18.51 0.49 9.30
N GLN A 97 -19.27 1.38 9.94
CA GLN A 97 -20.45 2.07 9.39
C GLN A 97 -20.10 3.35 8.64
N MET A 98 -18.81 3.70 8.57
CA MET A 98 -18.31 4.84 7.81
C MET A 98 -17.58 4.32 6.58
N SER A 99 -18.04 4.72 5.40
CA SER A 99 -17.37 4.42 4.14
C SER A 99 -16.10 5.25 3.97
N LEU A 100 -15.18 4.78 3.12
CA LEU A 100 -13.99 5.54 2.76
C LEU A 100 -14.33 6.90 2.13
N GLU A 101 -15.38 6.96 1.32
CA GLU A 101 -15.82 8.20 0.67
C GLU A 101 -16.33 9.21 1.70
N GLU A 102 -17.16 8.78 2.66
CA GLU A 102 -17.61 9.64 3.75
C GLU A 102 -16.44 10.16 4.58
N PHE A 103 -15.45 9.32 4.88
CA PHE A 103 -14.25 9.74 5.61
C PHE A 103 -13.48 10.82 4.84
N TRP A 104 -13.23 10.60 3.55
CA TRP A 104 -12.52 11.59 2.74
C TRP A 104 -13.30 12.89 2.60
N SER A 105 -14.61 12.81 2.38
CA SER A 105 -15.49 13.99 2.31
C SER A 105 -15.43 14.82 3.60
N PHE A 106 -15.48 14.17 4.76
CA PHE A 106 -15.32 14.83 6.05
C PHE A 106 -13.97 15.54 6.20
N MET A 107 -12.88 14.86 5.86
CA MET A 107 -11.54 15.42 5.98
C MET A 107 -11.31 16.56 4.98
N ASP A 108 -11.82 16.43 3.75
CA ASP A 108 -11.72 17.44 2.70
C ASP A 108 -12.49 18.71 3.09
N ALA A 109 -13.73 18.56 3.55
CA ALA A 109 -14.54 19.69 4.01
C ALA A 109 -13.86 20.51 5.12
N ARG A 110 -13.01 19.87 5.93
CA ARG A 110 -12.37 20.51 7.08
C ARG A 110 -10.97 21.06 6.79
N TYR A 111 -10.17 20.32 6.02
CA TYR A 111 -8.74 20.57 5.87
C TYR A 111 -8.30 20.94 4.46
N GLU A 112 -9.15 20.73 3.44
CA GLU A 112 -8.83 21.20 2.10
C GLU A 112 -8.94 22.72 2.04
N ASP A 113 -7.79 23.37 1.80
CA ASP A 113 -7.75 24.81 1.57
C ASP A 113 -8.22 25.11 0.15
N THR A 114 -9.52 25.34 0.00
CA THR A 114 -10.17 25.73 -1.26
C THR A 114 -9.63 27.04 -1.86
N HIS A 115 -8.89 27.84 -1.11
CA HIS A 115 -8.27 29.07 -1.61
C HIS A 115 -6.87 28.88 -2.19
N ARG A 116 -6.18 27.79 -1.84
CA ARG A 116 -4.88 27.44 -2.45
C ARG A 116 -5.02 27.05 -3.92
N GLN A 117 -6.14 26.44 -4.30
CA GLN A 117 -6.45 26.08 -5.70
C GLN A 117 -6.82 27.27 -6.58
N LYS A 118 -7.26 28.40 -6.01
CA LYS A 118 -7.65 29.62 -6.77
C LYS A 118 -6.48 30.59 -7.02
N ARG A 119 -5.29 30.31 -6.47
CA ARG A 119 -4.07 31.12 -6.66
C ARG A 119 -3.00 30.44 -7.52
N ALA A 120 -3.28 29.24 -8.03
CA ALA A 120 -2.39 28.49 -8.90
C ALA A 120 -2.73 28.74 -10.38
#